data_AF-A0A419JIN5-F1
#
_entry.id   AF-A0A419JIN5-F1
#
_cell.length_a   1.000
_cell.length_b   1.000
_cell.length_c   1.000
_cell.angle_alpha   90.00
_cell.angle_beta   90.00
_cell.angle_gamma   90.00
#
_symmetry.space_group_name_H-M   'P 1'
#
loop_
_entity.id
_entity.type
_entity.pdbx_description
1 polymer ?
#
loop_
_entity_poly.entity_id
_entity_poly.type
_entity_poly.pdbx_seq_one_letter_code
_entity_poly.pdbx_strand_id
1 'polypeptide(L)'
;METEVLGYRSPLYGRRTGQWKVEPLNFFDLAELFPNYSVEEVVKVYSALDAIPGYLVKFDPDVSVEKNIEEKIFRKGEFLNLEPEFLLREELRDPSNYMSILRTIAAGSSTFNEICNSTRLDKSIVSKYLTVLENLHLVEKTFPVITTGKARLKGKGSYRIKDNFFNFWFRYV
;
A
#
# COMPACT_ATOMS: atom_id res chain seq x y z
N MET A 1 7.78 14.55 5.18
CA MET A 1 9.22 14.64 5.55
C MET A 1 10.15 15.05 4.40
N GLU A 2 10.08 14.47 3.20
CA GLU A 2 11.09 14.73 2.14
C GLU A 2 11.17 16.21 1.71
N THR A 3 10.03 16.88 1.56
CA THR A 3 9.95 18.33 1.28
C THR A 3 10.33 19.21 2.46
N GLU A 4 10.21 18.73 3.69
CA GLU A 4 10.58 19.48 4.90
C GLU A 4 12.10 19.46 5.13
N VAL A 5 12.75 18.32 4.83
CA VAL A 5 14.19 18.12 5.04
C VAL A 5 15.02 18.48 3.80
N LEU A 6 14.47 18.36 2.59
CA LEU A 6 15.18 18.66 1.33
C LEU A 6 14.62 19.88 0.59
N GLY A 7 13.59 20.53 1.13
CA GLY A 7 13.05 21.75 0.55
C GLY A 7 14.05 22.90 0.53
N TYR A 8 13.85 23.88 -0.35
CA TYR A 8 14.73 25.05 -0.50
C TYR A 8 15.00 25.81 0.83
N ARG A 9 14.03 25.77 1.75
CA ARG A 9 14.13 26.40 3.08
C ARG A 9 14.86 25.54 4.11
N SER A 10 15.28 24.33 3.76
CA SER A 10 15.99 23.42 4.67
C SER A 10 17.47 23.79 4.78
N PRO A 11 18.07 23.73 5.99
CA PRO A 11 19.51 23.88 6.19
C PRO A 11 20.37 22.89 5.38
N LEU A 12 19.79 21.76 4.97
CA LEU A 12 20.46 20.71 4.19
C LEU A 12 20.34 20.92 2.67
N TYR A 13 19.61 21.94 2.22
CA TYR A 13 19.45 22.24 0.80
C TYR A 13 20.80 22.52 0.13
N GLY A 14 21.06 21.90 -1.02
CA GLY A 14 22.31 22.04 -1.77
C GLY A 14 23.54 21.40 -1.12
N ARG A 15 23.41 20.79 0.08
CA ARG A 15 24.50 20.11 0.81
C ARG A 15 24.45 18.58 0.69
N ARG A 16 23.61 18.06 -0.21
CA ARG A 16 23.38 16.63 -0.39
C ARG A 16 24.49 16.00 -1.24
N THR A 17 25.18 15.01 -0.68
CA THR A 17 26.24 14.25 -1.36
C THR A 17 25.74 12.97 -2.04
N GLY A 18 24.56 12.46 -1.65
CA GLY A 18 23.94 11.30 -2.27
C GLY A 18 22.48 11.13 -1.83
N GLN A 19 21.69 10.41 -2.63
CA GLN A 19 20.33 9.99 -2.30
C GLN A 19 20.13 8.57 -2.82
N TRP A 20 19.64 7.70 -1.96
CA TRP A 20 19.26 6.34 -2.31
C TRP A 20 17.79 6.15 -1.97
N LYS A 21 16.99 5.77 -2.97
CA LYS A 21 15.64 5.29 -2.72
C LYS A 21 15.75 3.79 -2.53
N VAL A 22 15.62 3.34 -1.29
CA VAL A 22 15.60 1.91 -0.98
C VAL A 22 14.25 1.37 -1.43
N GLU A 23 14.27 0.48 -2.40
CA GLU A 23 13.08 -0.19 -2.89
C GLU A 23 12.86 -1.51 -2.12
N PRO A 24 11.64 -2.08 -2.16
CA PRO A 24 11.40 -3.43 -1.67
C PRO A 24 12.35 -4.45 -2.30
N LEU A 25 12.51 -5.60 -1.65
CA LEU A 25 13.29 -6.71 -2.21
C LEU A 25 12.66 -7.24 -3.49
N ASN A 26 13.43 -8.01 -4.26
CA ASN A 26 12.85 -8.75 -5.36
C ASN A 26 12.07 -9.95 -4.82
N PHE A 27 11.04 -10.37 -5.55
CA PHE A 27 10.28 -11.57 -5.21
C PHE A 27 11.17 -12.80 -5.00
N PHE A 28 12.21 -12.97 -5.82
CA PHE A 28 13.11 -14.12 -5.73
C PHE A 28 13.94 -14.13 -4.43
N ASP A 29 14.19 -12.96 -3.84
CA ASP A 29 14.95 -12.84 -2.59
C ASP A 29 14.13 -13.40 -1.40
N LEU A 30 12.79 -13.50 -1.52
CA LEU A 30 11.95 -14.09 -0.47
C LEU A 30 12.21 -15.60 -0.32
N ALA A 31 12.60 -16.30 -1.38
CA ALA A 31 12.92 -17.72 -1.29
C ALA A 31 14.16 -17.97 -0.40
N GLU A 32 15.08 -17.01 -0.33
CA GLU A 32 16.24 -17.09 0.56
C GLU A 32 15.86 -16.82 2.02
N LEU A 33 14.86 -15.97 2.26
CA LEU A 33 14.35 -15.68 3.60
C LEU A 33 13.45 -16.78 4.17
N PHE A 34 12.81 -17.55 3.30
CA PHE A 34 11.90 -18.65 3.66
C PHE A 34 12.34 -19.97 3.00
N PRO A 35 13.52 -20.52 3.34
CA PRO A 35 14.09 -21.68 2.64
C PRO A 35 13.27 -22.97 2.83
N ASN A 36 12.45 -23.03 3.89
CA ASN A 36 11.59 -24.17 4.20
C ASN A 36 10.23 -24.10 3.48
N TYR A 37 9.90 -22.97 2.84
CA TYR A 37 8.62 -22.79 2.17
C TYR A 37 8.68 -23.28 0.73
N SER A 38 7.59 -23.88 0.29
CA SER A 38 7.33 -24.12 -1.12
C SER A 38 7.18 -22.79 -1.88
N VAL A 39 7.32 -22.83 -3.21
CA VAL A 39 7.09 -21.65 -4.06
C VAL A 39 5.68 -21.08 -3.87
N GLU A 40 4.68 -21.94 -3.67
CA GLU A 40 3.31 -21.51 -3.40
C GLU A 40 3.21 -20.73 -2.09
N GLU A 41 3.88 -21.19 -1.03
CA GLU A 41 3.94 -20.50 0.26
C GLU A 41 4.68 -19.16 0.15
N VAL A 42 5.77 -19.09 -0.60
CA VAL A 42 6.46 -17.81 -0.87
C VAL A 42 5.53 -16.83 -1.61
N VAL A 43 4.73 -17.29 -2.57
CA VAL A 43 3.71 -16.46 -3.24
C VAL A 43 2.66 -15.97 -2.24
N LYS A 44 2.23 -16.81 -1.28
CA LYS A 44 1.29 -16.38 -0.23
C LYS A 44 1.91 -15.30 0.66
N VAL A 45 3.18 -15.46 1.08
CA VAL A 45 3.90 -14.44 1.86
C VAL A 45 3.98 -13.13 1.10
N TYR A 46 4.41 -13.16 -0.16
CA TYR A 46 4.49 -11.97 -1.01
C TYR A 46 3.12 -11.29 -1.19
N SER A 47 2.07 -12.08 -1.35
CA SER A 47 0.69 -11.56 -1.48
C SER A 47 0.19 -10.89 -0.18
N ALA A 48 0.69 -11.33 0.97
CA ALA A 48 0.30 -10.81 2.28
C ALA A 48 1.17 -9.64 2.74
N LEU A 49 2.48 -9.65 2.50
CA LEU A 49 3.45 -8.70 3.07
C LEU A 49 4.20 -7.86 2.03
N ASP A 50 3.94 -8.10 0.74
CA ASP A 50 4.78 -7.59 -0.34
C ASP A 50 6.24 -8.08 -0.17
N ALA A 51 7.22 -7.32 -0.64
CA ALA A 51 8.65 -7.60 -0.45
C ALA A 51 9.33 -6.62 0.51
N ILE A 52 8.63 -6.15 1.54
CA ILE A 52 9.14 -5.14 2.48
C ILE A 52 9.93 -5.83 3.61
N PRO A 53 11.26 -5.64 3.72
CA PRO A 53 12.10 -6.33 4.71
C PRO A 53 11.60 -6.22 6.15
N GLY A 54 11.13 -5.02 6.53
CA GLY A 54 10.63 -4.75 7.88
C GLY A 54 9.41 -5.61 8.26
N TYR A 55 8.61 -6.01 7.28
CA TYR A 55 7.45 -6.89 7.48
C TYR A 55 7.86 -8.35 7.42
N LEU A 56 8.70 -8.72 6.45
CA LEU A 56 9.17 -10.10 6.24
C LEU A 56 9.86 -10.68 7.49
N VAL A 57 10.69 -9.88 8.17
CA VAL A 57 11.40 -10.30 9.39
C VAL A 57 10.46 -10.60 10.57
N LYS A 58 9.18 -10.22 10.49
CA LYS A 58 8.19 -10.56 11.53
C LYS A 58 7.65 -11.98 11.40
N PHE A 59 7.75 -12.59 10.22
CA PHE A 59 7.34 -13.96 10.00
C PHE A 59 8.43 -14.93 10.44
N ASP A 60 8.02 -16.01 11.10
CA ASP A 60 8.89 -17.11 11.47
C ASP A 60 8.94 -18.13 10.31
N PRO A 61 10.11 -18.41 9.71
CA PRO A 61 10.21 -19.32 8.56
C PRO A 61 9.95 -20.79 8.90
N ASP A 62 9.89 -21.16 10.18
CA ASP A 62 9.69 -22.53 10.63
C ASP A 62 8.22 -22.86 10.97
N VAL A 63 7.32 -21.88 10.87
CA VAL A 63 5.86 -22.09 11.03
C VAL A 63 5.15 -21.91 9.69
N SER A 64 3.91 -22.41 9.56
CA SER A 64 3.15 -22.22 8.32
C SER A 64 2.78 -20.75 8.06
N VAL A 65 2.60 -20.40 6.79
CA VAL A 65 2.21 -19.04 6.37
C VAL A 65 0.92 -18.59 7.06
N GLU A 66 -0.08 -19.46 7.13
CA GLU A 66 -1.37 -19.16 7.75
C GLU A 66 -1.24 -18.86 9.25
N LYS A 67 -0.37 -19.59 9.95
CA LYS A 67 -0.10 -19.35 11.37
C LYS A 67 0.62 -18.01 11.58
N ASN A 68 1.60 -17.68 10.73
CA ASN A 68 2.24 -16.37 10.74
C ASN A 68 1.24 -15.23 10.53
N ILE A 69 0.33 -15.36 9.57
CA ILE A 69 -0.71 -14.36 9.31
C ILE A 69 -1.62 -14.19 10.54
N GLU A 70 -2.10 -15.28 11.13
CA GLU A 70 -2.94 -15.25 12.32
C GLU A 70 -2.22 -14.57 13.50
N GLU A 71 -1.00 -15.01 13.78
CA GLU A 71 -0.26 -14.57 14.96
C GLU A 71 0.36 -13.19 14.83
N LYS A 72 0.68 -12.73 13.61
CA LYS A 72 1.39 -11.45 13.38
C LYS A 72 0.52 -10.35 12.80
N ILE A 73 -0.47 -10.69 11.97
CA ILE A 73 -1.33 -9.70 11.30
C ILE A 73 -2.69 -9.57 11.99
N PHE A 74 -3.34 -10.69 12.34
CA PHE A 74 -4.70 -10.65 12.90
C PHE A 74 -4.74 -10.50 14.42
N ARG A 75 -3.66 -10.87 15.11
CA ARG A 75 -3.56 -10.73 16.56
C ARG A 75 -3.45 -9.25 16.96
N LYS A 76 -4.40 -8.80 17.79
CA LYS A 76 -4.38 -7.45 18.36
C LYS A 76 -3.10 -7.20 19.15
N GLY A 77 -2.50 -6.03 18.96
CA GLY A 77 -1.29 -5.61 19.65
C GLY A 77 0.02 -5.98 18.95
N GLU A 78 -0.04 -6.76 17.87
CA GLU A 78 1.12 -7.01 17.03
C GLU A 78 1.43 -5.80 16.14
N PHE A 79 2.70 -5.70 15.75
CA PHE A 79 3.19 -4.63 14.91
C PHE A 79 2.43 -4.53 13.58
N LEU A 80 2.32 -5.64 12.83
CA LEU A 80 1.66 -5.65 11.52
C LEU A 80 0.14 -5.46 11.63
N ASN A 81 -0.46 -5.72 12.80
CA ASN A 81 -1.88 -5.46 12.99
C ASN A 81 -2.21 -3.97 12.94
N LEU A 82 -1.33 -3.12 13.49
CA LEU A 82 -1.55 -1.67 13.58
C LEU A 82 -0.85 -0.87 12.48
N GLU A 83 0.06 -1.51 11.73
CA GLU A 83 0.96 -0.83 10.82
C GLU A 83 0.26 0.08 9.78
N PRO A 84 -0.76 -0.37 9.02
CA PRO A 84 -1.40 0.52 8.04
C PRO A 84 -2.13 1.71 8.68
N GLU A 85 -2.69 1.52 9.87
CA GLU A 85 -3.35 2.60 10.62
C GLU A 85 -2.33 3.61 11.16
N PHE A 86 -1.21 3.12 11.67
CA PHE A 86 -0.12 3.93 12.18
C PHE A 86 0.52 4.77 11.08
N LEU A 87 0.90 4.14 9.97
CA LEU A 87 1.54 4.81 8.83
C LEU A 87 0.64 5.91 8.24
N LEU A 88 -0.67 5.64 8.10
CA LEU A 88 -1.62 6.66 7.63
C LEU A 88 -1.76 7.84 8.61
N ARG A 89 -1.70 7.60 9.92
CA ARG A 89 -1.78 8.67 10.93
C ARG A 89 -0.53 9.54 10.97
N GLU A 90 0.63 8.96 10.69
CA GLU A 90 1.89 9.72 10.61
C GLU A 90 1.91 10.64 9.38
N GLU A 91 1.42 10.15 8.24
CA GLU A 91 1.43 10.93 6.99
C GLU A 91 0.23 11.88 6.84
N LEU A 92 -0.91 11.59 7.50
CA LEU A 92 -2.18 12.30 7.28
C LEU A 92 -2.80 12.79 8.60
N ARG A 93 -3.22 14.07 8.63
CA ARG A 93 -3.86 14.68 9.80
C ARG A 93 -5.21 14.08 10.19
N ASP A 94 -6.03 13.68 9.21
CA ASP A 94 -7.32 13.01 9.43
C ASP A 94 -7.42 11.83 8.46
N PRO A 95 -7.06 10.60 8.89
CA PRO A 95 -7.01 9.43 8.03
C PRO A 95 -8.37 8.77 7.82
N SER A 96 -9.43 9.19 8.52
CA SER A 96 -10.71 8.46 8.57
C SER A 96 -11.33 8.22 7.20
N ASN A 97 -11.36 9.28 6.38
CA ASN A 97 -11.88 9.21 5.02
C ASN A 97 -10.93 8.47 4.06
N TYR A 98 -9.63 8.59 4.27
CA TYR A 98 -8.62 7.87 3.49
C TYR A 98 -8.73 6.37 3.70
N MET A 99 -8.85 5.93 4.96
CA MET A 99 -9.10 4.54 5.32
C MET A 99 -10.41 4.03 4.74
N SER A 100 -11.47 4.83 4.74
CA SER A 100 -12.75 4.45 4.12
C SER A 100 -12.61 4.21 2.61
N ILE A 101 -11.89 5.09 1.91
CA ILE A 101 -11.60 4.94 0.47
C ILE A 101 -10.73 3.69 0.22
N LEU A 102 -9.67 3.48 1.00
CA LEU A 102 -8.78 2.32 0.85
C LEU A 102 -9.53 1.01 1.10
N ARG A 103 -10.34 0.91 2.16
CA ARG A 103 -11.24 -0.25 2.39
C ARG A 103 -12.16 -0.51 1.22
N THR A 104 -12.75 0.56 0.67
CA THR A 104 -13.66 0.46 -0.48
C THR A 104 -12.95 -0.09 -1.72
N ILE A 105 -11.72 0.36 -1.99
CA ILE A 105 -10.90 -0.14 -3.09
C ILE A 105 -10.50 -1.60 -2.84
N ALA A 106 -10.04 -1.94 -1.64
CA ALA A 106 -9.66 -3.30 -1.25
C ALA A 106 -10.83 -4.30 -1.34
N ALA A 107 -12.05 -3.83 -1.07
CA ALA A 107 -13.29 -4.59 -1.24
C ALA A 107 -13.69 -4.79 -2.71
N GLY A 108 -13.03 -4.13 -3.67
CA GLY A 108 -13.21 -4.33 -5.10
C GLY A 108 -13.89 -3.18 -5.84
N SER A 109 -14.25 -2.08 -5.17
CA SER A 109 -14.77 -0.88 -5.85
C SER A 109 -13.60 -0.16 -6.53
N SER A 110 -13.49 -0.34 -7.84
CA SER A 110 -12.30 0.10 -8.60
C SER A 110 -12.55 1.36 -9.41
N THR A 111 -13.80 1.72 -9.71
CA THR A 111 -14.09 2.94 -10.48
C THR A 111 -14.38 4.15 -9.58
N PHE A 112 -14.11 5.36 -10.08
CA PHE A 112 -14.36 6.59 -9.33
C PHE A 112 -15.81 6.69 -8.81
N ASN A 113 -16.78 6.31 -9.64
CA ASN A 113 -18.19 6.36 -9.28
C ASN A 113 -18.55 5.30 -8.24
N GLU A 114 -18.02 4.07 -8.35
CA GLU A 114 -18.19 3.03 -7.33
C GLU A 114 -17.65 3.50 -5.98
N ILE A 115 -16.45 4.09 -5.95
CA ILE A 115 -15.84 4.59 -4.72
C ILE A 115 -16.71 5.69 -4.09
N CYS A 116 -17.19 6.66 -4.89
CA CYS A 116 -18.10 7.70 -4.39
C CYS A 116 -19.38 7.10 -3.79
N ASN A 117 -20.00 6.15 -4.50
CA ASN A 117 -21.26 5.54 -4.07
C ASN A 117 -21.08 4.70 -2.79
N SER A 118 -20.01 3.91 -2.70
CA SER A 118 -19.72 3.05 -1.56
C SER A 118 -19.33 3.86 -0.31
N THR A 119 -18.51 4.92 -0.48
CA THR A 119 -18.07 5.77 0.64
C THR A 119 -19.12 6.81 1.05
N ARG A 120 -20.12 7.09 0.19
CA ARG A 120 -21.10 8.18 0.34
C ARG A 120 -20.48 9.58 0.49
N LEU A 121 -19.25 9.74 0.02
CA LEU A 121 -18.55 11.02 0.00
C LEU A 121 -18.84 11.80 -1.28
N ASP A 122 -18.76 13.13 -1.19
CA ASP A 122 -18.88 13.98 -2.36
C ASP A 122 -17.75 13.76 -3.37
N LYS A 123 -18.06 13.89 -4.66
CA LYS A 123 -17.10 13.69 -5.75
C LYS A 123 -15.85 14.56 -5.61
N SER A 124 -15.99 15.80 -5.17
CA SER A 124 -14.86 16.72 -4.96
C SER A 124 -13.91 16.22 -3.87
N ILE A 125 -14.47 15.67 -2.79
CA ILE A 125 -13.73 15.13 -1.65
C ILE A 125 -12.99 13.85 -2.07
N VAL A 126 -13.68 12.91 -2.72
CA VAL A 126 -13.07 11.66 -3.21
C VAL A 126 -11.95 11.96 -4.19
N SER A 127 -12.14 12.90 -5.11
CA SER A 127 -11.08 13.32 -6.05
C SER A 127 -9.85 13.83 -5.32
N LYS A 128 -10.03 14.71 -4.31
CA LYS A 128 -8.92 15.25 -3.53
C LYS A 128 -8.17 14.14 -2.78
N TYR A 129 -8.89 13.23 -2.13
CA TYR A 129 -8.28 12.15 -1.37
C TYR A 129 -7.56 11.13 -2.25
N LEU A 130 -8.13 10.76 -3.39
CA LEU A 130 -7.45 9.89 -4.36
C LEU A 130 -6.16 10.51 -4.86
N THR A 131 -6.14 11.81 -5.21
CA THR A 131 -4.90 12.48 -5.61
C THR A 131 -3.84 12.46 -4.51
N VAL A 132 -4.22 12.63 -3.24
CA VAL A 132 -3.27 12.51 -2.12
C VAL A 132 -2.77 11.07 -1.97
N LEU A 133 -3.64 10.07 -2.06
CA LEU A 133 -3.24 8.65 -1.99
C LEU A 133 -2.34 8.23 -3.16
N GLU A 134 -2.56 8.78 -4.36
CA GLU A 134 -1.69 8.60 -5.53
C GLU A 134 -0.30 9.23 -5.29
N ASN A 135 -0.26 10.44 -4.72
CA ASN A 135 0.99 11.12 -4.38
C ASN A 135 1.78 10.40 -3.27
N LEU A 136 1.07 9.76 -2.33
CA LEU A 136 1.69 8.88 -1.32
C LEU A 136 2.07 7.50 -1.88
N HIS A 137 1.84 7.24 -3.16
CA HIS A 137 2.10 5.95 -3.81
C HIS A 137 1.37 4.75 -3.20
N LEU A 138 0.29 4.99 -2.45
CA LEU A 138 -0.55 3.94 -1.86
C LEU A 138 -1.59 3.41 -2.85
N VAL A 139 -2.09 4.29 -3.72
CA VAL A 139 -3.06 3.97 -4.77
C VAL A 139 -2.47 4.33 -6.13
N GLU A 140 -2.78 3.53 -7.13
CA GLU A 140 -2.48 3.83 -8.53
C GLU A 140 -3.72 3.73 -9.40
N LYS A 141 -3.72 4.53 -10.47
CA LYS A 141 -4.75 4.48 -11.50
C LYS A 141 -4.28 3.66 -12.69
N THR A 142 -4.87 2.48 -12.82
CA THR A 142 -4.61 1.54 -13.92
C THR A 142 -5.60 1.74 -15.07
N PHE A 143 -5.16 1.37 -16.26
CA PHE A 143 -6.00 1.40 -17.46
C PHE A 143 -5.89 0.04 -18.16
N PRO A 144 -6.99 -0.52 -18.66
CA PRO A 144 -6.94 -1.71 -19.49
C PRO A 144 -5.98 -1.50 -20.67
N VAL A 145 -5.21 -2.52 -21.04
CA VAL A 145 -4.20 -2.47 -22.11
C VAL A 145 -4.80 -2.00 -23.45
N ILE A 146 -6.07 -2.32 -23.70
CA ILE A 146 -6.83 -1.92 -24.90
C ILE A 146 -7.25 -0.44 -24.93
N THR A 147 -7.01 0.33 -23.86
CA THR A 147 -7.49 1.71 -23.73
C THR A 147 -6.61 2.67 -24.54
N THR A 148 -7.14 3.19 -25.64
CA THR A 148 -6.43 4.15 -26.52
C THR A 148 -6.70 5.61 -26.16
N GLY A 149 -5.81 6.52 -26.58
CA GLY A 149 -5.66 7.93 -26.18
C GLY A 149 -6.92 8.65 -25.66
N LYS A 150 -8.01 8.72 -26.44
CA LYS A 150 -9.25 9.43 -26.06
C LYS A 150 -9.97 8.82 -24.85
N ALA A 151 -9.90 7.51 -24.65
CA ALA A 151 -10.51 6.84 -23.50
C ALA A 151 -9.68 7.01 -22.21
N ARG A 152 -8.35 7.08 -22.33
CA ARG A 152 -7.43 7.42 -21.24
C ARG A 152 -7.65 8.87 -20.76
N LEU A 153 -7.84 9.79 -21.70
CA LEU A 153 -8.21 11.19 -21.43
C LEU A 153 -9.60 11.35 -20.79
N LYS A 154 -10.56 10.45 -21.08
CA LYS A 154 -11.91 10.45 -20.48
C LYS A 154 -11.98 9.85 -19.06
N GLY A 155 -10.84 9.52 -18.44
CA GLY A 155 -10.79 9.18 -17.02
C GLY A 155 -11.37 7.82 -16.63
N LYS A 156 -11.61 6.90 -17.60
CA LYS A 156 -12.08 5.52 -17.37
C LYS A 156 -10.97 4.59 -16.84
N GLY A 157 -10.21 5.06 -15.85
CA GLY A 157 -9.22 4.24 -15.17
C GLY A 157 -9.82 3.59 -13.93
N SER A 158 -9.25 2.46 -13.54
CA SER A 158 -9.56 1.75 -12.30
C SER A 158 -8.47 2.02 -11.26
N TYR A 159 -8.88 2.33 -10.05
CA TYR A 159 -7.99 2.51 -8.90
C TYR A 159 -7.66 1.16 -8.28
N ARG A 160 -6.40 0.98 -7.92
CA ARG A 160 -5.89 -0.21 -7.23
C ARG A 160 -4.94 0.24 -6.13
N ILE A 161 -4.95 -0.45 -4.99
CA ILE A 161 -3.91 -0.29 -3.96
C ILE A 161 -2.63 -0.92 -4.48
N LYS A 162 -1.54 -0.15 -4.46
CA LYS A 162 -0.26 -0.56 -5.04
C LYS A 162 0.48 -1.58 -4.16
N ASP A 163 0.47 -1.34 -2.85
CA ASP A 163 1.14 -2.15 -1.84
C ASP A 163 0.28 -3.38 -1.48
N ASN A 164 0.87 -4.57 -1.59
CA ASN A 164 0.15 -5.83 -1.35
C ASN A 164 -0.28 -5.99 0.11
N PHE A 165 0.54 -5.55 1.07
CA PHE A 165 0.23 -5.61 2.50
C PHE A 165 -0.92 -4.68 2.85
N PHE A 166 -0.93 -3.44 2.35
CA PHE A 166 -2.07 -2.54 2.52
C PHE A 166 -3.34 -3.14 1.95
N ASN A 167 -3.28 -3.68 0.74
CA ASN A 167 -4.44 -4.30 0.10
C ASN A 167 -4.95 -5.52 0.87
N PHE A 168 -4.06 -6.36 1.37
CA PHE A 168 -4.39 -7.51 2.21
C PHE A 168 -5.05 -7.06 3.52
N TRP A 169 -4.41 -6.13 4.23
CA TRP A 169 -4.89 -5.65 5.53
C TRP A 169 -6.28 -5.02 5.42
N PHE A 170 -6.49 -4.10 4.48
CA PHE A 170 -7.79 -3.46 4.30
C PHE A 170 -8.91 -4.39 3.84
N ARG A 171 -8.57 -5.58 3.34
CA ARG A 171 -9.53 -6.59 2.89
C ARG A 171 -9.91 -7.58 3.98
N TYR A 172 -8.96 -7.93 4.87
CA TYR A 172 -9.12 -9.05 5.80
C TYR A 172 -9.08 -8.68 7.29
N VAL A 173 -8.61 -7.46 7.63
CA VAL A 173 -8.52 -6.94 9.02
C VAL A 173 -9.58 -5.87 9.26
#